data_AF-A0A7Y7B9V0-F1
#
_entry.id   AF-A0A7Y7B9V0-F1
#
_cell.length_a   1.000
_cell.length_b   1.000
_cell.length_c   1.000
_cell.angle_alpha   90.00
_cell.angle_beta   90.00
_cell.angle_gamma   90.00
#
_symmetry.space_group_name_H-M   'P 1'
#
loop_
_entity.id
_entity.type
_entity.pdbx_description
1 polymer ?
#
loop_
_entity_poly.entity_id
_entity_poly.type
_entity_poly.pdbx_seq_one_letter_code
_entity_poly.pdbx_strand_id
1 'polypeptide(L)'
;MTWEYWRRSRPESSGTPLPAPSPEAGGGSLWSYLVRSHSSPRAGMFGDQMHNRLTKGHPVVSLADHGATAGTLRVNLTWQTPSADFRPGRDSLLPRWSKRTGRWEQRQGPAMVTVDLDLACMYELADGRRGVVQPLGDLCGDLHHPPYITLGDDNRFGAASGETLYINLDKAAHFRRLLIFAYIYSGAPAFSRVHAAVSFHPPSGQRLVVELREQAQHARSCAVALIENRNGQLTMRREARYVYGYQADLDRLYGWGLQWSRGRKAAQ
;
A
#
# COMPACT_ATOMS: atom_id res chain seq x y z
N MET A 1 44.09 -32.08 22.47
CA MET A 1 43.51 -32.55 21.20
C MET A 1 42.83 -31.36 20.54
N THR A 2 43.53 -30.36 19.98
CA THR A 2 44.21 -30.30 18.65
C THR A 2 43.22 -30.62 17.51
N TRP A 3 42.96 -29.76 16.51
CA TRP A 3 43.94 -29.06 15.65
C TRP A 3 43.42 -27.77 14.97
N GLU A 4 44.41 -26.92 14.63
CA GLU A 4 44.43 -25.61 13.96
C GLU A 4 44.63 -25.66 12.41
N TYR A 5 44.74 -24.45 11.83
CA TYR A 5 45.39 -23.97 10.58
C TYR A 5 44.47 -23.74 9.35
N TRP A 6 44.47 -22.57 8.70
CA TRP A 6 45.64 -21.83 8.16
C TRP A 6 45.56 -20.29 8.18
N ARG A 7 46.75 -19.65 8.10
CA ARG A 7 47.06 -18.20 8.08
C ARG A 7 47.81 -17.83 6.79
N ARG A 8 47.68 -16.56 6.36
CA ARG A 8 48.43 -15.76 5.33
C ARG A 8 47.96 -15.94 3.87
N SER A 9 47.83 -14.88 3.06
CA SER A 9 48.80 -13.80 2.81
C SER A 9 48.16 -12.47 2.37
N ARG A 10 48.76 -11.34 2.74
CA ARG A 10 48.57 -10.02 2.08
C ARG A 10 49.35 -9.98 0.76
N PRO A 11 48.93 -9.13 -0.17
CA PRO A 11 49.86 -8.29 -0.94
C PRO A 11 49.70 -6.81 -0.59
N GLU A 12 50.82 -6.12 -0.45
CA GLU A 12 50.93 -4.67 -0.60
C GLU A 12 50.84 -4.30 -2.08
N SER A 13 50.12 -3.22 -2.42
CA SER A 13 50.48 -2.38 -3.56
C SER A 13 49.91 -0.97 -3.40
N SER A 14 50.85 -0.04 -3.27
CA SER A 14 50.84 1.39 -3.62
C SER A 14 49.67 1.91 -4.47
N GLY A 15 49.03 2.98 -4.00
CA GLY A 15 48.13 3.84 -4.78
C GLY A 15 47.97 5.20 -4.10
N THR A 16 48.46 6.23 -4.79
CA THR A 16 48.61 7.64 -4.44
C THR A 16 47.34 8.30 -3.88
N PRO A 17 47.39 9.16 -2.83
CA PRO A 17 46.24 9.97 -2.45
C PRO A 17 46.06 11.14 -3.42
N LEU A 18 44.84 11.31 -3.93
CA LEU A 18 44.43 12.49 -4.71
C LEU A 18 44.45 13.76 -3.84
N PRO A 19 44.80 14.93 -4.40
CA PRO A 19 44.93 16.16 -3.63
C PRO A 19 43.56 16.71 -3.18
N ALA A 20 43.55 17.29 -1.98
CA ALA A 20 42.46 18.09 -1.46
C ALA A 20 42.30 19.38 -2.28
N PRO A 21 41.07 19.88 -2.53
CA PRO A 21 40.88 21.18 -3.15
C PRO A 21 41.25 22.31 -2.17
N SER A 22 42.13 23.21 -2.64
CA SER A 22 42.46 24.49 -2.00
C SER A 22 41.24 25.41 -1.93
N PRO A 23 41.12 26.27 -0.90
CA PRO A 23 40.02 27.22 -0.81
C PRO A 23 40.37 28.49 -1.58
N GLU A 24 39.70 28.73 -2.71
CA GLU A 24 39.64 30.07 -3.28
C GLU A 24 38.48 30.86 -2.68
N ALA A 25 38.81 32.11 -2.35
CA ALA A 25 37.93 33.09 -1.76
C ALA A 25 36.81 33.49 -2.74
N GLY A 26 35.58 33.28 -2.31
CA GLY A 26 34.39 33.85 -2.93
C GLY A 26 33.34 34.08 -1.86
N GLY A 27 33.05 35.36 -1.57
CA GLY A 27 32.13 35.78 -0.52
C GLY A 27 30.75 35.14 -0.67
N GLY A 28 30.44 34.20 0.21
CA GLY A 28 29.13 33.61 0.39
C GLY A 28 28.61 33.95 1.78
N SER A 29 27.58 34.78 1.83
CA SER A 29 26.82 35.17 3.02
C SER A 29 26.46 33.97 3.90
N LEU A 30 26.63 34.09 5.23
CA LEU A 30 26.22 33.12 6.25
C LEU A 30 24.73 32.70 6.16
N TRP A 31 23.90 33.45 5.42
CA TRP A 31 22.52 33.09 5.12
C TRP A 31 22.37 31.93 4.12
N SER A 32 23.35 31.66 3.25
CA SER A 32 23.25 30.60 2.23
C SER A 32 23.51 29.19 2.78
N TYR A 33 24.18 29.07 3.94
CA TYR A 33 24.38 27.78 4.63
C TYR A 33 23.18 27.37 5.51
N LEU A 34 22.41 28.33 6.04
CA LEU A 34 21.23 28.06 6.87
C LEU A 34 19.97 27.72 6.07
N VAL A 35 19.91 28.11 4.79
CA VAL A 35 18.74 27.86 3.93
C VAL A 35 18.82 26.51 3.19
N ARG A 36 19.95 25.79 3.29
CA ARG A 36 20.18 24.53 2.54
C ARG A 36 20.14 23.25 3.37
N SER A 37 19.80 23.31 4.66
CA SER A 37 19.50 22.13 5.47
C SER A 37 18.22 22.39 6.27
N HIS A 38 17.36 21.38 6.36
CA HIS A 38 16.05 21.31 7.05
C HIS A 38 14.78 21.36 6.20
N SER A 39 14.87 20.93 4.94
CA SER A 39 13.78 20.13 4.37
C SER A 39 14.34 18.80 3.84
N SER A 40 14.78 17.94 4.76
CA SER A 40 14.88 16.51 4.46
C SER A 40 13.46 15.95 4.50
N PRO A 41 12.84 15.55 3.37
CA PRO A 41 11.65 14.74 3.44
C PRO A 41 12.05 13.44 4.15
N ARG A 42 11.42 13.21 5.30
CA ARG A 42 11.47 11.96 6.04
C ARG A 42 11.19 10.84 5.03
N ALA A 43 12.18 9.97 4.77
CA ALA A 43 11.99 8.80 3.92
C ALA A 43 10.81 7.99 4.51
N GLY A 44 9.68 7.98 3.80
CA GLY A 44 8.55 7.13 4.16
C GLY A 44 8.97 5.67 4.01
N MET A 45 8.29 4.77 4.72
CA MET A 45 8.56 3.33 4.78
C MET A 45 8.63 2.57 3.42
N PHE A 46 8.34 3.24 2.31
CA PHE A 46 8.43 2.74 0.93
C PHE A 46 9.62 3.30 0.15
N GLY A 47 10.46 4.11 0.79
CA GLY A 47 11.69 4.65 0.21
C GLY A 47 12.79 3.61 0.27
N ASP A 48 12.96 2.87 -0.83
CA ASP A 48 14.21 2.71 -1.58
C ASP A 48 14.16 1.40 -2.40
N GLN A 49 13.30 1.39 -3.43
CA GLN A 49 13.36 0.52 -4.63
C GLN A 49 12.56 1.23 -5.73
N MET A 50 12.95 1.05 -6.99
CA MET A 50 12.37 1.68 -8.21
C MET A 50 10.85 1.40 -8.37
N HIS A 51 10.01 2.08 -7.60
CA HIS A 51 8.55 2.02 -7.71
C HIS A 51 8.05 3.31 -8.36
N ASN A 52 7.21 3.20 -9.38
CA ASN A 52 6.57 4.36 -9.96
C ASN A 52 5.30 4.67 -9.17
N ARG A 53 5.34 5.77 -8.42
CA ARG A 53 4.23 6.19 -7.59
C ARG A 53 3.25 7.00 -8.42
N LEU A 54 2.03 6.48 -8.59
CA LEU A 54 0.99 7.27 -9.23
C LEU A 54 0.56 8.38 -8.27
N THR A 55 0.72 9.63 -8.73
CA THR A 55 0.34 10.82 -7.98
C THR A 55 -0.85 11.49 -8.65
N LYS A 56 -1.43 12.50 -7.99
CA LYS A 56 -2.50 13.31 -8.58
C LYS A 56 -2.07 13.98 -9.90
N GLY A 57 -0.77 14.27 -10.08
CA GLY A 57 -0.23 14.89 -11.29
C GLY A 57 -0.03 13.93 -12.48
N HIS A 58 0.16 12.63 -12.21
CA HIS A 58 0.25 11.58 -13.23
C HIS A 58 -0.63 10.39 -12.85
N PRO A 59 -1.96 10.54 -12.98
CA PRO A 59 -2.89 9.54 -12.47
C PRO A 59 -3.07 8.36 -13.44
N VAL A 60 -2.69 8.47 -14.71
CA VAL A 60 -2.96 7.45 -15.73
C VAL A 60 -1.65 6.81 -16.22
N VAL A 61 -1.67 5.50 -16.37
CA VAL A 61 -0.55 4.71 -16.89
C VAL A 61 -1.08 3.56 -17.74
N SER A 62 -0.43 3.28 -18.86
CA SER A 62 -0.68 2.08 -19.65
C SER A 62 -0.02 0.89 -18.94
N LEU A 63 -0.76 -0.19 -18.71
CA LEU A 63 -0.16 -1.40 -18.12
C LEU A 63 0.82 -2.07 -19.10
N ALA A 64 0.61 -1.90 -20.40
CA ALA A 64 1.50 -2.42 -21.43
C ALA A 64 2.90 -1.77 -21.36
N ASP A 65 2.97 -0.46 -21.12
CA ASP A 65 4.23 0.28 -20.96
C ASP A 65 5.02 -0.20 -19.73
N HIS A 66 4.31 -0.82 -18.78
CA HIS A 66 4.86 -1.42 -17.58
C HIS A 66 4.95 -2.94 -17.68
N GLY A 67 4.96 -3.53 -18.88
CA GLY A 67 5.21 -4.97 -19.06
C GLY A 67 4.06 -5.89 -18.62
N ALA A 68 2.87 -5.34 -18.35
CA ALA A 68 1.65 -6.09 -18.05
C ALA A 68 0.83 -6.36 -19.31
N THR A 69 1.44 -7.04 -20.28
CA THR A 69 0.78 -7.50 -21.51
C THR A 69 0.35 -8.97 -21.47
N ALA A 70 0.99 -9.77 -20.61
CA ALA A 70 0.73 -11.20 -20.44
C ALA A 70 1.09 -11.64 -19.00
N GLY A 71 0.56 -12.78 -18.55
CA GLY A 71 0.77 -13.34 -17.22
C GLY A 71 -0.28 -12.91 -16.19
N THR A 72 0.12 -12.80 -14.92
CA THR A 72 -0.81 -12.46 -13.82
C THR A 72 -0.42 -11.15 -13.13
N LEU A 73 -1.29 -10.15 -13.17
CA LEU A 73 -1.15 -8.94 -12.38
C LEU A 73 -1.53 -9.25 -10.93
N ARG A 74 -0.57 -9.10 -10.01
CA ARG A 74 -0.83 -9.21 -8.58
C ARG A 74 -1.12 -7.82 -8.00
N VAL A 75 -2.24 -7.68 -7.31
CA VAL A 75 -2.65 -6.49 -6.58
C VAL A 75 -2.64 -6.81 -5.11
N ASN A 76 -1.84 -6.11 -4.32
CA ASN A 76 -1.65 -6.40 -2.91
C ASN A 76 -1.95 -5.17 -2.07
N LEU A 77 -2.87 -5.33 -1.12
CA LEU A 77 -3.22 -4.35 -0.11
C LEU A 77 -2.36 -4.62 1.12
N THR A 78 -1.69 -3.60 1.63
CA THR A 78 -0.96 -3.66 2.89
C THR A 78 -1.43 -2.52 3.79
N TRP A 79 -1.55 -2.80 5.08
CA TRP A 79 -1.85 -1.78 6.06
C TRP A 79 -1.13 -1.99 7.38
N GLN A 80 -0.93 -0.89 8.08
CA GLN A 80 -0.43 -0.87 9.44
C GLN A 80 -1.33 0.04 10.26
N THR A 81 -1.86 -0.50 11.35
CA THR A 81 -2.40 0.34 12.43
C THR A 81 -1.22 0.94 13.18
N PRO A 82 -1.17 2.25 13.41
CA PRO A 82 -0.17 2.84 14.29
C PRO A 82 -0.29 2.16 15.66
N SER A 83 0.68 1.32 16.01
CA SER A 83 0.85 0.84 17.37
C SER A 83 1.00 2.05 18.30
N ALA A 84 0.56 1.92 19.53
CA ALA A 84 0.56 2.98 20.56
C ALA A 84 1.98 3.46 21.00
N ASP A 85 3.00 3.31 20.15
CA ASP A 85 4.39 3.65 20.42
C ASP A 85 4.73 5.11 20.10
N PHE A 86 3.80 5.89 19.51
CA PHE A 86 3.94 7.34 19.41
C PHE A 86 3.56 8.03 20.74
N ARG A 87 4.44 7.89 21.74
CA ARG A 87 4.61 8.93 22.75
C ARG A 87 5.79 9.79 22.33
N PRO A 88 5.62 11.04 21.84
CA PRO A 88 6.72 11.98 21.88
C PRO A 88 7.11 12.09 23.36
N GLY A 89 8.31 11.65 23.69
CA GLY A 89 8.83 11.68 25.05
C GLY A 89 8.73 13.11 25.59
N ARG A 90 7.70 13.36 26.41
CA ARG A 90 7.83 14.36 27.46
C ARG A 90 8.62 13.66 28.55
N ASP A 91 9.93 13.92 28.56
CA ASP A 91 10.79 13.63 29.69
C ASP A 91 10.15 14.24 30.94
N SER A 92 9.43 13.41 31.68
CA SER A 92 8.87 13.79 32.96
C SER A 92 10.00 13.78 33.98
N LEU A 93 10.71 14.91 34.05
CA LEU A 93 11.71 15.23 35.07
C LEU A 93 11.03 15.49 36.44
N LEU A 94 10.34 14.50 37.01
CA LEU A 94 9.82 14.60 38.38
C LEU A 94 10.41 13.47 39.25
N PRO A 95 10.98 13.78 40.43
CA PRO A 95 11.66 12.79 41.26
C PRO A 95 10.67 11.83 41.91
N ARG A 96 11.04 10.54 41.92
CA ARG A 96 10.32 9.43 42.57
C ARG A 96 10.27 9.63 44.09
N TRP A 97 9.22 10.27 44.60
CA TRP A 97 8.80 10.07 45.99
C TRP A 97 7.29 10.30 46.14
N SER A 98 6.49 9.26 45.90
CA SER A 98 5.18 9.16 46.53
C SER A 98 4.74 7.72 46.49
N LYS A 99 4.86 7.07 47.65
CA LYS A 99 4.06 5.88 47.95
C LYS A 99 2.62 6.36 48.04
N ARG A 100 1.73 5.82 47.21
CA ARG A 100 0.30 5.81 47.52
C ARG A 100 -0.30 4.46 47.16
N THR A 101 -0.74 3.82 48.22
CA THR A 101 -1.57 2.63 48.31
C THR A 101 -2.89 2.82 47.57
N GLY A 102 -3.44 1.72 47.04
CA GLY A 102 -4.85 1.61 46.70
C GLY A 102 -5.17 1.44 45.21
N ARG A 103 -5.78 0.29 44.91
CA ARG A 103 -6.63 -0.02 43.76
C ARG A 103 -5.89 -0.18 42.42
N TRP A 104 -5.76 -1.45 42.01
CA TRP A 104 -5.53 -1.89 40.63
C TRP A 104 -6.74 -1.47 39.77
N GLU A 105 -6.92 -0.17 39.57
CA GLU A 105 -7.81 0.31 38.55
C GLU A 105 -7.12 -0.01 37.22
N GLN A 106 -7.63 -1.04 36.55
CA GLN A 106 -7.28 -1.40 35.18
C GLN A 106 -7.54 -0.16 34.32
N ARG A 107 -6.53 0.71 34.22
CA ARG A 107 -6.53 1.86 33.32
C ARG A 107 -6.72 1.27 31.95
N GLN A 108 -7.94 1.40 31.42
CA GLN A 108 -8.24 1.16 30.03
C GLN A 108 -7.20 1.96 29.24
N GLY A 109 -6.23 1.27 28.66
CA GLY A 109 -5.29 1.87 27.73
C GLY A 109 -6.08 2.56 26.62
N PRO A 110 -5.51 3.56 25.92
CA PRO A 110 -6.18 4.16 24.79
C PRO A 110 -6.71 3.05 23.88
N ALA A 111 -8.01 3.07 23.59
CA ALA A 111 -8.69 2.02 22.85
C ALA A 111 -7.91 1.73 21.56
N MET A 112 -7.33 0.54 21.46
CA MET A 112 -6.68 0.08 20.24
C MET A 112 -7.74 0.09 19.14
N VAL A 113 -7.54 0.93 18.12
CA VAL A 113 -8.42 0.92 16.95
C VAL A 113 -7.94 -0.21 16.05
N THR A 114 -8.56 -1.38 16.19
CA THR A 114 -8.40 -2.47 15.22
C THR A 114 -9.21 -2.11 13.98
N VAL A 115 -8.53 -2.01 12.84
CA VAL A 115 -9.16 -1.81 11.53
C VAL A 115 -8.89 -3.05 10.69
N ASP A 116 -9.95 -3.63 10.15
CA ASP A 116 -9.89 -4.72 9.20
C ASP A 116 -10.20 -4.18 7.80
N LEU A 117 -9.20 -4.21 6.91
CA LEU A 117 -9.33 -3.71 5.55
C LEU A 117 -9.41 -4.86 4.57
N ASP A 118 -10.44 -4.81 3.74
CA ASP A 118 -10.62 -5.76 2.65
C ASP A 118 -10.26 -5.11 1.31
N LEU A 119 -9.74 -5.93 0.40
CA LEU A 119 -9.50 -5.64 -1.01
C LEU A 119 -10.57 -6.33 -1.86
N ALA A 120 -11.10 -5.58 -2.83
CA ALA A 120 -12.11 -6.10 -3.75
C ALA A 120 -11.96 -5.50 -5.14
N CYS A 121 -12.62 -6.15 -6.11
CA CYS A 121 -12.64 -5.74 -7.50
C CYS A 121 -14.06 -5.85 -8.07
N MET A 122 -14.64 -4.75 -8.55
CA MET A 122 -15.81 -4.83 -9.43
C MET A 122 -15.32 -5.02 -10.86
N TYR A 123 -15.92 -5.96 -11.59
CA TYR A 123 -15.55 -6.24 -12.96
C TYR A 123 -16.72 -6.04 -13.92
N GLU A 124 -16.40 -5.64 -15.14
CA GLU A 124 -17.27 -5.70 -16.30
C GLU A 124 -16.49 -6.37 -17.43
N LEU A 125 -17.03 -7.48 -17.93
CA LEU A 125 -16.46 -8.21 -19.07
C LEU A 125 -16.97 -7.61 -20.39
N ALA A 126 -16.24 -7.88 -21.47
CA ALA A 126 -16.57 -7.43 -22.81
C ALA A 126 -17.93 -7.98 -23.32
N ASP A 127 -18.38 -9.12 -22.77
CA ASP A 127 -19.70 -9.71 -23.04
C ASP A 127 -20.84 -9.11 -22.19
N GLY A 128 -20.55 -8.10 -21.35
CA GLY A 128 -21.52 -7.40 -20.53
C GLY A 128 -21.80 -8.02 -19.16
N ARG A 129 -21.23 -9.20 -18.86
CA ARG A 129 -21.29 -9.78 -17.51
C ARG A 129 -20.55 -8.89 -16.52
N ARG A 130 -21.17 -8.68 -15.37
CA ARG A 130 -20.67 -7.79 -14.32
C ARG A 130 -20.82 -8.47 -12.97
N GLY A 131 -19.92 -8.14 -12.05
CA GLY A 131 -19.97 -8.65 -10.70
C GLY A 131 -18.88 -8.04 -9.82
N VAL A 132 -18.68 -8.65 -8.67
CA VAL A 132 -17.66 -8.27 -7.69
C VAL A 132 -16.90 -9.51 -7.25
N VAL A 133 -15.58 -9.37 -7.10
CA VAL A 133 -14.71 -10.31 -6.39
C VAL A 133 -14.35 -9.67 -5.06
N GLN A 134 -14.68 -10.34 -3.95
CA GLN A 134 -14.48 -9.84 -2.59
C GLN A 134 -14.59 -10.99 -1.56
N PRO A 135 -14.08 -10.81 -0.33
CA PRO A 135 -14.26 -11.80 0.74
C PRO A 135 -15.72 -12.02 1.15
N LEU A 136 -16.56 -10.98 1.04
CA LEU A 136 -17.95 -11.03 1.49
C LEU A 136 -18.82 -11.89 0.57
N GLY A 137 -19.47 -12.91 1.15
CA GLY A 137 -20.34 -13.84 0.43
C GLY A 137 -19.58 -14.87 -0.42
N ASP A 138 -18.31 -15.13 -0.07
CA ASP A 138 -17.43 -16.12 -0.71
C ASP A 138 -17.27 -15.90 -2.22
N LEU A 139 -17.32 -14.63 -2.64
CA LEU A 139 -17.14 -14.20 -4.02
C LEU A 139 -15.65 -14.10 -4.37
N CYS A 140 -14.91 -15.18 -4.15
CA CYS A 140 -13.45 -15.20 -4.30
C CYS A 140 -13.00 -15.18 -5.77
N GLY A 141 -13.87 -15.55 -6.71
CA GLY A 141 -13.55 -15.58 -8.15
C GLY A 141 -12.73 -16.80 -8.59
N ASP A 142 -12.25 -16.77 -9.83
CA ASP A 142 -11.46 -17.84 -10.47
C ASP A 142 -10.52 -17.18 -11.51
N LEU A 143 -9.27 -17.64 -11.58
CA LEU A 143 -8.24 -17.09 -12.50
C LEU A 143 -8.28 -17.74 -13.90
N HIS A 144 -8.84 -18.95 -14.02
CA HIS A 144 -8.90 -19.75 -15.23
C HIS A 144 -10.27 -19.68 -15.92
N HIS A 145 -11.33 -19.42 -15.16
CA HIS A 145 -12.69 -19.18 -15.68
C HIS A 145 -13.11 -17.73 -15.44
N PRO A 146 -14.09 -17.19 -16.19
CA PRO A 146 -14.68 -15.89 -15.86
C PRO A 146 -15.04 -15.82 -14.37
N PRO A 147 -14.60 -14.79 -13.62
CA PRO A 147 -14.17 -13.48 -14.11
C PRO A 147 -12.67 -13.33 -14.42
N TYR A 148 -11.86 -14.39 -14.39
CA TYR A 148 -10.39 -14.33 -14.58
C TYR A 148 -9.67 -13.48 -13.54
N ILE A 149 -10.29 -13.38 -12.36
CA ILE A 149 -9.85 -12.61 -11.20
C ILE A 149 -10.09 -13.51 -10.00
N THR A 150 -9.08 -13.67 -9.14
CA THR A 150 -9.25 -14.39 -7.87
C THR A 150 -8.69 -13.58 -6.72
N LEU A 151 -9.38 -13.61 -5.59
CA LEU A 151 -8.85 -13.20 -4.31
C LEU A 151 -8.06 -14.37 -3.71
N GLY A 152 -6.86 -14.10 -3.21
CA GLY A 152 -6.00 -15.07 -2.56
C GLY A 152 -6.14 -15.02 -1.04
N ASP A 153 -5.92 -16.17 -0.40
CA ASP A 153 -5.88 -16.27 1.06
C ASP A 153 -4.69 -15.52 1.67
N ASP A 154 -4.95 -14.88 2.82
CA ASP A 154 -4.08 -13.96 3.61
C ASP A 154 -2.71 -14.57 4.03
N ASN A 155 -2.44 -15.85 3.78
CA ASN A 155 -1.37 -16.57 4.46
C ASN A 155 -0.18 -17.04 3.60
N ARG A 156 0.12 -16.41 2.45
CA ARG A 156 1.18 -16.96 1.56
C ARG A 156 2.50 -16.20 1.53
N PHE A 157 2.58 -14.96 2.02
CA PHE A 157 3.79 -14.15 1.82
C PHE A 157 4.13 -13.17 2.96
N GLY A 158 4.13 -13.63 4.23
CA GLY A 158 4.93 -13.06 5.33
C GLY A 158 4.89 -11.54 5.59
N ALA A 159 3.89 -10.83 5.07
CA ALA A 159 3.72 -9.40 5.24
C ALA A 159 2.79 -9.14 6.43
N ALA A 160 2.97 -7.98 7.08
CA ALA A 160 1.98 -7.46 8.02
C ALA A 160 0.62 -7.36 7.30
N SER A 161 -0.42 -8.00 7.86
CA SER A 161 -1.85 -8.00 7.47
C SER A 161 -2.14 -7.48 6.06
N GLY A 162 -2.47 -8.38 5.11
CA GLY A 162 -2.63 -7.97 3.71
C GLY A 162 -3.38 -8.95 2.81
N GLU A 163 -4.46 -8.49 2.19
CA GLU A 163 -5.18 -9.23 1.15
C GLU A 163 -4.51 -9.08 -0.23
N THR A 164 -4.59 -10.13 -1.05
CA THR A 164 -3.99 -10.15 -2.39
C THR A 164 -5.01 -10.60 -3.44
N LEU A 165 -5.11 -9.86 -4.53
CA LEU A 165 -5.97 -10.14 -5.67
C LEU A 165 -5.10 -10.39 -6.91
N TYR A 166 -5.47 -11.38 -7.72
CA TYR A 166 -4.77 -11.79 -8.92
C TYR A 166 -5.68 -11.59 -10.14
N ILE A 167 -5.17 -10.97 -11.19
CA ILE A 167 -5.88 -10.69 -12.45
C ILE A 167 -5.11 -11.35 -13.59
N ASN A 168 -5.78 -12.19 -14.37
CA ASN A 168 -5.17 -12.87 -15.51
C ASN A 168 -5.08 -11.93 -16.73
N LEU A 169 -3.88 -11.45 -17.04
CA LEU A 169 -3.62 -10.56 -18.16
C LEU A 169 -3.67 -11.27 -19.50
N ASP A 170 -3.49 -12.59 -19.56
CA ASP A 170 -3.68 -13.38 -20.80
C ASP A 170 -5.15 -13.35 -21.26
N LYS A 171 -6.06 -12.92 -20.38
CA LYS A 171 -7.48 -12.73 -20.64
C LYS A 171 -7.85 -11.24 -20.74
N ALA A 172 -6.89 -10.34 -20.93
CA ALA A 172 -7.11 -8.89 -20.99
C ALA A 172 -8.22 -8.46 -21.96
N ALA A 173 -8.34 -9.13 -23.11
CA ALA A 173 -9.38 -8.87 -24.11
C ALA A 173 -10.81 -9.11 -23.60
N HIS A 174 -10.99 -9.94 -22.56
CA HIS A 174 -12.29 -10.17 -21.94
C HIS A 174 -12.68 -9.06 -20.96
N PHE A 175 -11.75 -8.22 -20.49
CA PHE A 175 -12.09 -7.14 -19.59
C PHE A 175 -12.51 -5.91 -20.36
N ARG A 176 -13.62 -5.30 -19.94
CA ARG A 176 -13.98 -3.94 -20.34
C ARG A 176 -13.45 -2.93 -19.33
N ARG A 177 -13.75 -3.14 -18.04
CA ARG A 177 -13.23 -2.32 -16.93
C ARG A 177 -13.22 -3.06 -15.61
N LEU A 178 -12.27 -2.70 -14.76
CA LEU A 178 -12.09 -3.23 -13.40
C LEU A 178 -11.92 -2.06 -12.44
N LEU A 179 -12.73 -2.00 -11.38
CA LEU A 179 -12.54 -1.05 -10.28
C LEU A 179 -11.95 -1.79 -9.10
N ILE A 180 -10.70 -1.47 -8.78
CA ILE A 180 -10.02 -1.94 -7.57
C ILE A 180 -10.35 -0.98 -6.44
N PHE A 181 -10.87 -1.51 -5.35
CA PHE A 181 -11.24 -0.72 -4.19
C PHE A 181 -10.92 -1.44 -2.89
N ALA A 182 -10.73 -0.67 -1.83
CA ALA A 182 -10.55 -1.17 -0.48
C ALA A 182 -11.65 -0.62 0.42
N TYR A 183 -12.08 -1.40 1.41
CA TYR A 183 -13.11 -0.98 2.36
C TYR A 183 -12.83 -1.50 3.76
N ILE A 184 -13.37 -0.81 4.76
CA ILE A 184 -13.26 -1.20 6.17
C ILE A 184 -14.37 -2.21 6.46
N TYR A 185 -14.01 -3.49 6.59
CA TYR A 185 -14.99 -4.54 6.93
C TYR A 185 -15.47 -4.40 8.36
N SER A 186 -14.54 -4.21 9.30
CA SER A 186 -14.85 -4.02 10.71
C SER A 186 -13.90 -3.00 11.37
N GLY A 187 -14.35 -2.40 12.47
CA GLY A 187 -13.62 -1.36 13.18
C GLY A 187 -14.10 0.06 12.88
N ALA A 188 -13.39 1.04 13.43
CA ALA A 188 -13.76 2.44 13.30
C ALA A 188 -13.46 2.96 11.87
N PRO A 189 -14.37 3.75 11.28
CA PRO A 189 -14.13 4.36 9.97
C PRO A 189 -13.01 5.38 10.09
N ALA A 190 -11.82 5.07 9.60
CA ALA A 190 -10.73 6.03 9.51
C ALA A 190 -9.57 5.50 8.66
N PHE A 191 -9.65 5.66 7.32
CA PHE A 191 -8.43 5.64 6.49
C PHE A 191 -7.40 6.68 6.98
N SER A 192 -7.85 7.73 7.67
CA SER A 192 -6.97 8.71 8.33
C SER A 192 -6.16 8.16 9.52
N ARG A 193 -6.50 6.98 10.06
CA ARG A 193 -5.84 6.37 11.22
C ARG A 193 -5.02 5.14 10.87
N VAL A 194 -4.97 4.74 9.60
CA VAL A 194 -4.17 3.60 9.12
C VAL A 194 -3.25 4.04 8.00
N HIS A 195 -2.04 3.47 7.96
CA HIS A 195 -1.17 3.62 6.81
C HIS A 195 -1.41 2.47 5.86
N ALA A 196 -2.30 2.67 4.89
CA ALA A 196 -2.64 1.67 3.89
C ALA A 196 -2.12 2.06 2.50
N ALA A 197 -1.71 1.05 1.73
CA ALA A 197 -1.30 1.21 0.34
C ALA A 197 -1.73 -0.01 -0.47
N VAL A 198 -2.08 0.24 -1.74
CA VAL A 198 -2.30 -0.82 -2.72
C VAL A 198 -1.18 -0.79 -3.73
N SER A 199 -0.56 -1.94 -3.94
CA SER A 199 0.56 -2.14 -4.84
C SER A 199 0.17 -3.07 -5.98
N PHE A 200 0.52 -2.69 -7.20
CA PHE A 200 0.28 -3.44 -8.43
C PHE A 200 1.62 -3.96 -8.93
N HIS A 201 1.73 -5.27 -9.06
CA HIS A 201 2.94 -5.99 -9.44
C HIS A 201 2.68 -6.64 -10.80
N PRO A 202 2.98 -5.93 -11.91
CA PRO A 202 2.92 -6.54 -13.23
C PRO A 202 3.98 -7.67 -13.33
N PRO A 203 3.77 -8.70 -14.18
CA PRO A 203 4.70 -9.84 -14.34
C PRO A 203 6.11 -9.43 -14.76
N SER A 204 6.20 -8.37 -15.55
CA SER A 204 7.44 -7.68 -15.88
C SER A 204 7.24 -6.19 -15.63
N GLY A 205 8.32 -5.41 -15.52
CA GLY A 205 8.24 -3.95 -15.35
C GLY A 205 8.17 -3.47 -13.90
N GLN A 206 7.89 -2.18 -13.75
CA GLN A 206 7.96 -1.50 -12.45
C GLN A 206 6.67 -1.66 -11.64
N ARG A 207 6.83 -1.86 -10.33
CA ARG A 207 5.73 -1.83 -9.37
C ARG A 207 5.07 -0.46 -9.34
N LEU A 208 3.74 -0.44 -9.37
CA LEU A 208 2.93 0.76 -9.21
C LEU A 208 2.32 0.78 -7.81
N VAL A 209 2.32 1.94 -7.15
CA VAL A 209 1.80 2.06 -5.78
C VAL A 209 0.82 3.23 -5.68
N VAL A 210 -0.34 2.95 -5.10
CA VAL A 210 -1.36 3.93 -4.73
C VAL A 210 -1.48 3.94 -3.21
N GLU A 211 -0.98 5.01 -2.59
CA GLU A 211 -1.14 5.19 -1.15
C GLU A 211 -2.53 5.73 -0.79
N LEU A 212 -3.07 5.21 0.31
CA LEU A 212 -4.38 5.58 0.85
C LEU A 212 -4.21 6.53 2.04
N ARG A 213 -3.67 7.73 1.81
CA ARG A 213 -3.33 8.71 2.87
C ARG A 213 -4.28 9.91 3.03
N GLU A 214 -5.38 9.97 2.29
CA GLU A 214 -6.25 11.15 2.32
C GLU A 214 -6.91 11.32 3.71
N GLN A 215 -7.09 12.57 4.14
CA GLN A 215 -7.78 12.91 5.39
C GLN A 215 -9.30 12.82 5.25
N ALA A 216 -9.82 11.67 4.83
CA ALA A 216 -11.25 11.39 4.78
C ALA A 216 -11.67 10.67 6.07
N GLN A 217 -11.89 11.43 7.15
CA GLN A 217 -12.02 10.90 8.51
C GLN A 217 -13.20 9.94 8.72
N HIS A 218 -14.24 10.03 7.90
CA HIS A 218 -15.41 9.13 8.01
C HIS A 218 -15.61 8.24 6.78
N ALA A 219 -14.65 8.22 5.84
CA ALA A 219 -14.74 7.33 4.69
C ALA A 219 -14.63 5.87 5.12
N ARG A 220 -15.50 5.03 4.56
CA ARG A 220 -15.58 3.58 4.79
C ARG A 220 -15.05 2.77 3.63
N SER A 221 -14.96 3.37 2.44
CA SER A 221 -14.36 2.75 1.27
C SER A 221 -13.55 3.75 0.46
N CYS A 222 -12.62 3.23 -0.33
CA CYS A 222 -11.78 3.99 -1.25
C CYS A 222 -11.70 3.26 -2.59
N ALA A 223 -12.17 3.90 -3.66
CA ALA A 223 -11.83 3.50 -5.02
C ALA A 223 -10.36 3.82 -5.25
N VAL A 224 -9.56 2.79 -5.47
CA VAL A 224 -8.10 2.90 -5.54
C VAL A 224 -7.66 3.18 -6.96
N ALA A 225 -8.08 2.32 -7.89
CA ALA A 225 -7.74 2.43 -9.30
C ALA A 225 -8.84 1.88 -10.19
N LEU A 226 -9.00 2.50 -11.36
CA LEU A 226 -9.85 2.02 -12.44
C LEU A 226 -8.94 1.54 -13.57
N ILE A 227 -9.05 0.27 -13.93
CA ILE A 227 -8.37 -0.31 -15.08
C ILE A 227 -9.41 -0.43 -16.19
N GLU A 228 -9.14 0.13 -17.36
CA GLU A 228 -10.04 0.10 -18.51
C GLU A 228 -9.32 -0.50 -19.71
N ASN A 229 -10.02 -1.32 -20.49
CA ASN A 229 -9.53 -1.76 -21.78
C ASN A 229 -9.89 -0.70 -22.83
N ARG A 230 -8.86 -0.07 -23.39
CA ARG A 230 -8.97 0.94 -24.44
C ARG A 230 -8.25 0.38 -25.67
N ASN A 231 -9.02 0.04 -26.71
CA ASN A 231 -8.50 -0.49 -27.98
C ASN A 231 -7.60 -1.73 -27.81
N GLY A 232 -7.97 -2.65 -26.91
CA GLY A 232 -7.20 -3.87 -26.65
C GLY A 232 -6.04 -3.70 -25.66
N GLN A 233 -5.84 -2.50 -25.12
CA GLN A 233 -4.79 -2.18 -24.15
C GLN A 233 -5.39 -1.81 -22.80
N LEU A 234 -4.89 -2.42 -21.72
CA LEU A 234 -5.33 -2.08 -20.36
C LEU A 234 -4.61 -0.80 -19.90
N THR A 235 -5.40 0.22 -19.58
CA THR A 235 -4.95 1.48 -19.01
C THR A 235 -5.42 1.56 -17.55
N MET A 236 -4.51 1.81 -16.62
CA MET A 236 -4.83 2.02 -15.21
C MET A 236 -4.84 3.50 -14.85
N ARG A 237 -5.92 3.96 -14.22
CA ARG A 237 -6.06 5.29 -13.65
C ARG A 237 -6.14 5.21 -12.13
N ARG A 238 -5.27 5.93 -11.43
CA ARG A 238 -5.38 6.21 -10.00
C ARG A 238 -6.64 7.03 -9.73
N GLU A 239 -7.52 6.50 -8.90
CA GLU A 239 -8.72 7.17 -8.41
C GLU A 239 -8.44 7.81 -7.06
N ALA A 240 -8.00 7.02 -6.08
CA ALA A 240 -7.92 7.37 -4.66
C ALA A 240 -9.13 8.20 -4.20
N ARG A 241 -10.34 7.73 -4.54
CA ARG A 241 -11.59 8.43 -4.29
C ARG A 241 -12.31 7.81 -3.11
N TYR A 242 -12.49 8.59 -2.06
CA TYR A 242 -13.03 8.14 -0.79
C TYR A 242 -14.53 8.35 -0.73
N VAL A 243 -15.25 7.36 -0.20
CA VAL A 243 -16.70 7.41 -0.01
C VAL A 243 -17.08 7.05 1.43
N TYR A 244 -18.12 7.70 1.94
CA TYR A 244 -18.67 7.43 3.29
C TYR A 244 -19.42 6.10 3.36
N GLY A 245 -19.91 5.63 2.21
CA GLY A 245 -20.61 4.37 2.06
C GLY A 245 -19.69 3.20 1.71
N TYR A 246 -20.30 2.15 1.17
CA TYR A 246 -19.65 0.86 0.92
C TYR A 246 -19.69 0.51 -0.57
N GLN A 247 -19.71 -0.79 -0.92
CA GLN A 247 -19.71 -1.26 -2.30
C GLN A 247 -20.88 -0.68 -3.12
N ALA A 248 -22.10 -0.62 -2.56
CA ALA A 248 -23.25 -0.07 -3.28
C ALA A 248 -23.06 1.42 -3.66
N ASP A 249 -22.33 2.19 -2.85
CA ASP A 249 -22.07 3.60 -3.12
C ASP A 249 -20.96 3.79 -4.16
N LEU A 250 -19.94 2.93 -4.15
CA LEU A 250 -18.96 2.85 -5.22
C LEU A 250 -19.60 2.44 -6.55
N ASP A 251 -20.47 1.44 -6.53
CA ASP A 251 -21.23 1.00 -7.70
C ASP A 251 -22.04 2.15 -8.30
N ARG A 252 -22.83 2.87 -7.48
CA ARG A 252 -23.58 4.05 -7.96
C ARG A 252 -22.66 5.14 -8.51
N LEU A 253 -21.53 5.38 -7.87
CA LEU A 253 -20.58 6.43 -8.27
C LEU A 253 -19.94 6.15 -9.64
N TYR A 254 -19.67 4.88 -9.95
CA TYR A 254 -19.03 4.48 -11.20
C TYR A 254 -19.98 3.84 -12.23
N GLY A 255 -21.25 3.64 -11.87
CA GLY A 255 -22.30 3.14 -12.74
C GLY A 255 -22.10 1.68 -13.16
N TRP A 256 -21.87 0.77 -12.20
CA TRP A 256 -21.79 -0.66 -12.48
C TRP A 256 -23.18 -1.30 -12.64
N GLY A 257 -24.17 -0.85 -11.87
CA GLY A 257 -25.55 -1.32 -11.90
C GLY A 257 -25.72 -2.71 -11.28
N LEU A 258 -24.98 -3.04 -10.22
CA LEU A 258 -25.10 -4.31 -9.52
C LEU A 258 -26.27 -4.28 -8.52
N GLN A 259 -26.81 -5.45 -8.22
CA GLN A 259 -27.80 -5.64 -7.16
C GLN A 259 -27.09 -6.13 -5.90
N TRP A 260 -27.20 -5.37 -4.81
CA TRP A 260 -26.49 -5.63 -3.57
C TRP A 260 -27.40 -6.26 -2.52
N SER A 261 -26.88 -7.29 -1.85
CA SER A 261 -27.49 -7.92 -0.68
C SER A 261 -26.49 -7.95 0.48
N ARG A 262 -26.97 -8.17 1.71
CA ARG A 262 -26.06 -8.30 2.87
C ARG A 262 -25.25 -9.59 2.75
N GLY A 263 -23.92 -9.46 2.67
CA GLY A 263 -22.98 -10.56 2.74
C GLY A 263 -22.31 -10.65 4.13
N ARG A 264 -21.73 -11.81 4.44
CA ARG A 264 -20.82 -12.02 5.58
C ARG A 264 -19.60 -12.80 5.06
N LYS A 265 -18.43 -12.65 5.69
CA LYS A 265 -17.32 -13.58 5.44
C LYS A 265 -17.68 -14.95 6.06
N ALA A 266 -17.36 -16.05 5.39
CA ALA A 266 -17.41 -17.36 6.02
C ALA A 266 -16.45 -17.38 7.24
N ALA A 267 -16.79 -18.16 8.27
CA ALA A 267 -15.85 -18.38 9.37
C ALA A 267 -14.66 -19.17 8.79
N GLN A 268 -13.47 -18.55 8.83
CA GLN A 268 -12.19 -19.22 8.52
C GLN A 268 -11.82 -20.19 9.64
#